data_AF-A0A2T3HQ24-F1
#
_entry.id   AF-A0A2T3HQ24-F1
#
_cell.length_a   1.000
_cell.length_b   1.000
_cell.length_c   1.000
_cell.angle_alpha   90.00
_cell.angle_beta   90.00
_cell.angle_gamma   90.00
#
_symmetry.space_group_name_H-M   'P 1'
#
loop_
_entity.id
_entity.type
_entity.pdbx_description
1 polymer ?
#
loop_
_entity_poly.entity_id
_entity_poly.type
_entity_poly.pdbx_seq_one_letter_code
_entity_poly.pdbx_strand_id
1 'polypeptide(L)' 'MQNGYIERSNRTFRENILDAYLFEDINQVQVLTDEWMEDYNYSRPHEALGGITPDLYKRLNCGDIENSIEFPTSTQFQQQ' A
#
# COMPACT_ATOMS: atom_id res chain seq x y z
N MET A 1 9.31 9.54 13.41
CA MET A 1 8.33 9.50 12.29
C MET A 1 8.11 8.09 11.71
N GLN A 2 8.96 7.10 12.00
CA GLN A 2 8.82 5.73 11.47
C GLN A 2 7.58 4.98 11.98
N ASN A 3 7.19 5.18 13.25
CA ASN A 3 6.03 4.50 13.86
C ASN A 3 4.71 4.81 13.14
N GLY A 4 4.55 6.02 12.60
CA GLY A 4 3.30 6.43 11.94
C GLY A 4 2.97 5.62 10.68
N TYR A 5 3.98 5.11 9.98
CA TYR A 5 3.77 4.24 8.82
C TYR A 5 3.29 2.85 9.23
N ILE A 6 3.91 2.29 10.27
CA ILE A 6 3.55 0.97 10.83
C ILE A 6 2.16 1.03 11.44
N GLU A 7 1.85 2.09 12.20
CA GLU A 7 0.54 2.30 12.81
C GLU A 7 -0.58 2.39 11.77
N ARG A 8 -0.36 3.11 10.66
CA ARG A 8 -1.34 3.20 9.57
C ARG A 8 -1.55 1.86 8.89
N SER A 9 -0.47 1.17 8.55
CA SER A 9 -0.53 -0.17 7.95
C SER A 9 -1.32 -1.14 8.84
N ASN A 10 -1.03 -1.17 10.14
CA ASN A 10 -1.72 -2.04 11.09
C ASN A 10 -3.19 -1.69 11.25
N ARG A 11 -3.54 -0.39 11.20
CA ARG A 11 -4.93 0.06 11.21
C ARG A 11 -5.68 -0.44 9.97
N THR A 12 -5.14 -0.20 8.79
CA THR A 12 -5.78 -0.64 7.53
C THR A 12 -5.86 -2.16 7.42
N PHE A 13 -4.88 -2.90 7.95
CA PHE A 13 -4.95 -4.36 8.00
C PHE A 13 -6.10 -4.83 8.89
N ARG A 14 -6.25 -4.22 10.07
CA ARG A 14 -7.34 -4.55 10.99
C ARG A 14 -8.71 -4.29 10.37
N GLU A 15 -8.90 -3.11 9.78
CA GLU A 15 -10.17 -2.72 9.17
C GLU A 15 -10.54 -3.59 7.95
N ASN A 16 -9.58 -3.90 7.08
CA ASN A 16 -9.86 -4.60 5.82
C ASN A 16 -9.83 -6.14 5.94
N ILE A 17 -9.14 -6.70 6.95
CA ILE A 17 -8.99 -8.14 7.09
C ILE A 17 -9.66 -8.62 8.38
N LEU A 18 -9.24 -8.11 9.53
CA LEU A 18 -9.67 -8.67 10.81
C LEU A 18 -11.12 -8.30 11.17
N ASP A 19 -11.57 -7.11 10.80
CA ASP A 19 -12.92 -6.63 11.09
C ASP A 19 -13.93 -6.99 9.97
N ALA A 20 -13.44 -7.23 8.75
CA ALA A 20 -14.28 -7.51 7.58
C ALA A 20 -14.65 -9.00 7.42
N TYR A 21 -13.83 -9.91 7.96
CA TYR A 21 -14.00 -11.36 7.78
C TYR A 21 -14.13 -12.08 9.12
N LEU A 22 -15.01 -13.10 9.18
CA LEU A 22 -15.05 -14.05 10.28
C LEU A 22 -14.28 -15.31 9.86
N PHE A 23 -13.23 -15.66 10.60
CA PHE A 23 -12.37 -16.78 10.27
C PHE A 23 -12.75 -18.02 11.08
N GLU A 24 -12.76 -19.17 10.42
CA GLU A 24 -12.95 -20.47 11.06
C GLU A 24 -11.61 -21.16 11.31
N ASP A 25 -10.57 -20.78 10.54
CA ASP A 25 -9.25 -21.40 10.59
C ASP A 25 -8.14 -20.38 10.31
N ILE A 26 -6.96 -20.59 10.90
CA ILE A 26 -5.83 -19.67 10.76
C ILE A 26 -5.25 -19.62 9.34
N ASN A 27 -5.39 -20.69 8.55
CA ASN A 27 -4.95 -20.70 7.15
C ASN A 27 -5.77 -19.71 6.32
N GLN A 28 -7.05 -19.48 6.64
CA GLN A 28 -7.87 -18.47 5.95
C GLN A 28 -7.32 -17.07 6.18
N VAL A 29 -6.91 -16.77 7.41
CA VAL A 29 -6.27 -15.49 7.75
C VAL A 29 -4.96 -15.34 6.98
N GLN A 30 -4.15 -16.39 6.89
CA GLN A 30 -2.87 -16.35 6.17
C GLN A 30 -3.05 -16.05 4.69
N VAL A 31 -3.94 -16.78 4.00
CA VAL A 31 -4.22 -16.56 2.57
C VAL A 31 -4.69 -15.13 2.31
N LEU A 32 -5.65 -14.64 3.09
CA LEU A 32 -6.17 -13.27 2.94
C LEU A 32 -5.12 -12.22 3.30
N THR A 33 -4.23 -12.52 4.24
CA THR A 33 -3.12 -11.62 4.60
C THR A 33 -2.11 -11.53 3.47
N ASP A 34 -1.77 -12.65 2.83
CA ASP A 34 -0.82 -12.68 1.71
C ASP A 34 -1.36 -11.89 0.51
N GLU A 35 -2.63 -12.11 0.15
CA GLU A 35 -3.32 -11.34 -0.90
C GLU A 35 -3.37 -9.85 -0.56
N TRP A 36 -3.69 -9.50 0.70
CA TRP A 36 -3.73 -8.11 1.15
C TRP A 36 -2.35 -7.45 1.13
N MET A 37 -1.29 -8.16 1.53
CA MET A 37 0.07 -7.65 1.50
C MET A 37 0.52 -7.36 0.06
N GLU A 38 0.13 -8.19 -0.91
CA GLU A 38 0.42 -7.95 -2.32
C GLU A 38 -0.30 -6.69 -2.81
N ASP A 39 -1.61 -6.59 -2.57
CA ASP A 39 -2.41 -5.42 -2.97
C ASP A 39 -1.90 -4.11 -2.32
N TYR A 40 -1.62 -4.14 -1.02
CA TYR A 40 -1.15 -2.98 -0.26
C TYR A 40 0.22 -2.48 -0.76
N ASN A 41 1.14 -3.39 -1.09
CA ASN A 41 2.51 -3.04 -1.45
C ASN A 41 2.72 -2.71 -2.93
N TYR A 42 1.91 -3.29 -3.84
CA TYR A 42 2.14 -3.19 -5.29
C TYR A 42 1.00 -2.55 -6.09
N SER A 43 -0.21 -2.49 -5.54
CA SER A 43 -1.38 -2.03 -6.29
C SER A 43 -1.98 -0.73 -5.74
N ARG A 44 -1.95 -0.54 -4.42
CA ARG A 44 -2.61 0.60 -3.78
C ARG A 44 -1.76 1.88 -3.82
N PRO A 45 -2.26 2.99 -4.40
CA PRO A 45 -1.62 4.29 -4.27
C PRO A 45 -1.79 4.85 -2.85
N HIS A 46 -0.70 5.29 -2.22
CA HIS A 46 -0.73 5.86 -0.87
C HIS A 46 -0.51 7.36 -0.92
N GLU A 47 -1.48 8.14 -0.43
CA GLU A 47 -1.38 9.61 -0.40
C GLU A 47 -0.15 10.11 0.36
N ALA A 48 0.20 9.43 1.47
CA ALA A 48 1.38 9.76 2.27
C ALA A 48 2.71 9.56 1.52
N LEU A 49 2.71 8.75 0.45
CA LEU A 49 3.87 8.53 -0.41
C LEU A 49 3.81 9.39 -1.68
N GLY A 50 2.82 10.28 -1.82
CA GLY A 50 2.61 11.06 -3.05
C GLY A 50 1.80 10.31 -4.11
N GLY A 51 0.95 9.36 -3.70
CA GLY A 51 0.09 8.61 -4.61
C GLY A 51 0.78 7.40 -5.26
N ILE A 52 1.96 7.02 -4.79
CA ILE A 52 2.67 5.83 -5.27
C ILE A 52 2.57 4.67 -4.28
N THR A 53 2.84 3.47 -4.78
CA THR A 53 2.86 2.24 -3.98
C THR A 53 4.13 2.17 -3.12
N PRO A 54 4.12 1.45 -1.98
CA PRO A 54 5.29 1.30 -1.12
C PRO A 54 6.49 0.67 -1.82
N ASP A 55 6.28 -0.29 -2.73
CA ASP A 55 7.36 -0.88 -3.54
C ASP A 55 8.03 0.17 -4.43
N LEU A 56 7.23 0.93 -5.19
CA LEU A 56 7.74 1.99 -6.05
C LEU A 56 8.50 3.05 -5.25
N TYR A 57 7.98 3.46 -4.08
CA TYR A 57 8.69 4.37 -3.18
C TYR A 57 10.04 3.81 -2.75
N LYS A 58 10.10 2.51 -2.38
CA LYS A 58 11.36 1.85 -2.03
C LYS A 58 12.36 1.86 -3.18
N ARG A 59 11.93 1.55 -4.40
CA ARG A 59 12.79 1.50 -5.59
C ARG A 59 13.32 2.88 -5.98
N LEU A 60 12.47 3.91 -5.90
CA LEU A 60 12.87 5.30 -6.14
C LEU A 60 13.90 5.78 -5.10
N ASN A 61 13.71 5.41 -3.83
CA ASN A 61 14.57 5.86 -2.75
C ASN A 61 15.86 5.04 -2.59
N CYS A 62 15.91 3.81 -3.09
CA CYS A 62 17.10 2.94 -3.03
C CYS A 62 18.09 3.18 -4.18
N GLY A 63 17.77 4.09 -5.12
CA GLY A 63 18.63 4.41 -6.27
C GLY A 63 18.56 3.41 -7.42
N ASP A 64 17.53 2.55 -7.45
CA ASP A 64 17.39 1.50 -8.46
C ASP A 64 16.79 2.01 -9.79
N ILE A 65 16.43 3.29 -9.87
CA ILE A 65 15.73 3.88 -11.02
C ILE A 65 16.47 5.12 -11.55
N GLU A 66 17.68 4.91 -12.04
CA GLU A 66 18.16 5.75 -13.15
C GLU A 66 17.56 5.16 -14.44
N ASN A 67 16.62 5.85 -15.09
CA ASN A 67 16.17 5.68 -16.50
C ASN A 67 14.77 5.12 -16.87
N SER A 68 13.65 5.32 -16.15
CA SER A 68 12.38 4.87 -16.81
C SER A 68 11.05 5.55 -16.55
N ILE A 69 10.91 6.68 -15.84
CA ILE A 69 9.59 7.34 -15.80
C ILE A 69 9.74 8.86 -15.80
N GLU A 70 9.76 9.45 -17.00
CA GLU A 70 9.34 10.84 -17.16
C GLU A 70 7.87 10.95 -16.73
N PHE A 71 7.61 11.73 -15.68
CA PHE A 71 6.27 11.99 -15.16
C PHE A 71 5.46 12.80 -16.17
N PRO A 72 4.28 12.36 -16.64
CA PRO A 72 3.26 13.32 -17.03
C PRO A 72 2.71 13.93 -15.73
N THR A 73 3.09 15.18 -15.46
CA THR A 73 2.39 16.02 -14.50
C THR A 73 0.96 16.22 -15.00
N SER A 74 0.03 15.34 -14.61
CA SER A 74 -1.38 15.55 -14.88
C SER A 74 -2.03 16.21 -13.68
N THR A 75 -2.20 17.52 -13.82
CA THR A 75 -3.33 18.27 -13.28
C THR A 75 -4.65 17.49 -13.49
N GLN A 76 -5.59 17.70 -12.58
CA GLN A 76 -7.00 17.24 -12.57
C GLN A 76 -7.27 15.90 -11.90
N PHE A 77 -7.71 15.96 -10.63
CA PHE A 77 -9.02 15.46 -10.23
C PHE A 77 -9.55 16.34 -9.08
N GLN A 78 -10.25 17.43 -9.45
CA GLN A 78 -11.32 17.98 -8.62
C GLN A 78 -12.64 17.36 -9.10
N GLN A 79 -13.46 16.97 -8.11
CA GLN A 79 -14.91 16.70 -8.07
C GLN A 79 -15.11 15.38 -7.31
N GLN A 80 -15.70 15.35 -6.10
CA GLN A 80 -16.55 16.29 -5.37
C GLN A 80 -16.08 16.46 -3.92
#